data_AF-A0A8S1J6G2-F1
#
_entry.id   AF-A0A8S1J6G2-F1
#
_cell.length_a   1.000
_cell.length_b   1.000
_cell.length_c   1.000
_cell.angle_alpha   90.00
_cell.angle_beta   90.00
_cell.angle_gamma   90.00
#
_symmetry.space_group_name_H-M   'P 1'
#
loop_
_entity.id
_entity.type
_entity.pdbx_description
1 polymer ?
#
loop_
_entity_poly.entity_id
_entity_poly.type
_entity_poly.pdbx_seq_one_letter_code
_entity_poly.pdbx_strand_id
1 'polypeptide(L)'
;MLVTDAADATSLVKTLVVKAEDARALDDMEAMKRAYRQLHELNRDLLSEQTKRATNHAQLLGALKDVNSMIQKASRLRVGQAKTNVVTVCRNAVKNNNVGALLKILQGGSAAA
;
A
#
# COMPACT_ATOMS: atom_id res chain seq x y z
N MET A 1 9.67 -2.97 5.74
CA MET A 1 10.14 -1.59 5.93
C MET A 1 8.92 -0.67 5.93
N LEU A 2 8.74 0.16 6.96
CA LEU A 2 7.58 1.03 7.14
C LEU A 2 7.71 2.31 6.30
N VAL A 3 6.63 3.07 6.13
CA VAL A 3 6.64 4.33 5.36
C VAL A 3 7.66 5.33 5.92
N THR A 4 7.82 5.36 7.24
CA THR A 4 8.83 6.14 7.98
C THR A 4 10.25 5.78 7.56
N ASP A 5 10.60 4.50 7.57
CA ASP A 5 11.95 4.05 7.22
C ASP A 5 12.31 4.40 5.76
N ALA A 6 11.32 4.41 4.86
CA ALA A 6 11.55 4.82 3.47
C ALA A 6 11.77 6.33 3.34
N ALA A 7 11.11 7.14 4.16
CA ALA A 7 11.35 8.58 4.22
C ALA A 7 12.77 8.87 4.75
N ASP A 8 13.19 8.16 5.80
CA ASP A 8 14.52 8.27 6.38
C ASP A 8 15.61 7.83 5.38
N ALA A 9 15.40 6.70 4.70
CA ALA A 9 16.31 6.25 3.65
C ALA A 9 16.39 7.22 2.46
N THR A 10 15.27 7.86 2.08
CA THR A 10 15.26 8.90 1.03
C THR A 10 16.03 10.15 1.49
N SER A 11 15.90 10.53 2.76
CA SER A 11 16.68 11.63 3.36
C SER A 11 18.18 11.31 3.40
N LEU A 12 18.53 10.06 3.72
CA LEU A 12 19.89 9.56 3.72
C LEU A 12 20.52 9.58 2.32
N VAL A 13 19.78 9.16 1.28
CA VAL A 13 20.21 9.28 -0.12
C VAL A 13 20.52 10.73 -0.47
N LYS A 14 19.63 11.69 -0.15
CA LYS A 14 19.88 13.12 -0.39
C LYS A 14 21.16 13.61 0.28
N THR A 15 21.37 13.22 1.53
CA THR A 15 22.56 13.60 2.30
C THR A 15 23.85 13.02 1.69
N LEU A 16 23.79 11.76 1.23
CA LEU A 16 24.92 11.10 0.57
C LEU A 16 25.26 11.73 -0.79
N VAL A 17 24.26 12.19 -1.56
CA VAL A 17 24.49 12.94 -2.80
C VAL A 17 25.22 14.25 -2.52
N VAL A 18 24.77 15.03 -1.52
CA VAL A 18 25.42 16.29 -1.14
C VAL A 18 26.88 16.05 -0.73
N LYS A 19 27.13 15.04 0.12
CA LYS A 19 28.51 14.68 0.52
C LYS A 19 29.39 14.23 -0.65
N ALA A 20 28.82 13.53 -1.63
CA ALA A 20 29.56 13.10 -2.81
C ALA A 20 29.94 14.28 -3.72
N GLU A 21 29.06 15.27 -3.86
CA GLU A 21 29.33 16.51 -4.59
C GLU A 21 30.35 17.39 -3.87
N ASP A 22 30.28 17.51 -2.54
CA ASP A 22 31.26 18.25 -1.74
C ASP A 22 32.67 17.64 -1.86
N ALA A 23 32.76 16.30 -1.80
CA ALA A 23 34.02 15.58 -1.97
C ALA A 23 34.58 15.73 -3.40
N ARG A 24 33.71 15.77 -4.42
CA ARG A 24 34.10 16.06 -5.80
C ARG A 24 34.64 17.48 -5.95
N ALA A 25 34.02 18.46 -5.30
CA ALA A 25 34.48 19.85 -5.31
C ALA A 25 35.86 20.04 -4.63
N LEU A 26 36.19 19.16 -3.67
CA LEU A 26 37.48 19.12 -2.97
C LEU A 26 38.53 18.23 -3.65
N ASP A 27 38.23 17.64 -4.81
CA ASP A 27 39.07 16.69 -5.57
C ASP A 27 39.47 15.41 -4.78
N ASP A 28 38.74 15.09 -3.70
CA ASP A 28 38.93 13.86 -2.91
C ASP A 28 38.20 12.68 -3.56
N MET A 29 38.88 12.10 -4.55
CA MET A 29 38.38 10.98 -5.35
C MET A 29 38.21 9.68 -4.55
N GLU A 30 38.88 9.51 -3.41
CA GLU A 30 38.73 8.31 -2.57
C GLU A 30 37.48 8.40 -1.69
N ALA A 31 37.19 9.58 -1.14
CA ALA A 31 35.94 9.82 -0.41
C ALA A 31 34.72 9.76 -1.36
N MET A 32 34.84 10.32 -2.57
CA MET A 32 33.80 10.28 -3.60
C MET A 32 33.42 8.83 -3.95
N LYS A 33 34.39 7.96 -4.25
CA LYS A 33 34.13 6.54 -4.60
C LYS A 33 33.41 5.79 -3.49
N ARG A 34 33.75 6.04 -2.23
CA ARG A 34 33.09 5.40 -1.06
C ARG A 34 31.63 5.87 -0.94
N ALA A 35 31.39 7.17 -1.06
CA ALA A 35 30.05 7.74 -1.02
C ALA A 35 29.17 7.20 -2.16
N TYR A 36 29.69 7.09 -3.38
CA TYR A 36 28.96 6.51 -4.51
C TYR A 36 28.66 5.02 -4.35
N ARG A 37 29.59 4.23 -3.78
CA ARG A 37 29.32 2.81 -3.48
C ARG A 37 28.17 2.66 -2.49
N GLN A 38 28.21 3.42 -1.40
CA GLN A 38 27.15 3.43 -0.39
C GLN A 38 25.81 3.91 -0.97
N LEU A 39 25.84 4.95 -1.81
CA LEU A 39 24.66 5.44 -2.51
C LEU A 39 24.07 4.37 -3.43
N HIS A 40 24.90 3.67 -4.19
CA HIS A 40 24.47 2.64 -5.12
C HIS A 40 23.83 1.44 -4.40
N GLU A 41 24.43 1.00 -3.29
CA GLU A 41 23.88 -0.08 -2.47
C GLU A 41 22.52 0.31 -1.88
N LEU A 42 22.46 1.48 -1.23
CA LEU A 42 21.22 2.00 -0.65
C LEU A 42 20.11 2.21 -1.69
N ASN A 43 20.46 2.70 -2.89
CA ASN A 43 19.49 2.91 -3.96
C ASN A 43 18.97 1.58 -4.51
N ARG A 44 19.82 0.56 -4.63
CA ARG A 44 19.39 -0.78 -5.07
C ARG A 44 18.41 -1.40 -4.08
N ASP A 45 18.68 -1.27 -2.79
CA ASP A 45 17.82 -1.79 -1.73
C ASP A 45 16.49 -1.04 -1.68
N LEU A 46 16.53 0.30 -1.81
CA LEU A 46 15.32 1.12 -1.90
C LEU A 46 14.45 0.75 -3.10
N LEU A 47 15.05 0.56 -4.29
CA LEU A 47 14.33 0.15 -5.49
C LEU A 47 13.67 -1.22 -5.32
N SER A 48 14.37 -2.18 -4.73
CA SER A 48 13.85 -3.52 -4.44
C SER A 48 12.65 -3.44 -3.49
N GLU A 49 12.77 -2.71 -2.39
CA GLU A 49 11.70 -2.56 -1.41
C GLU A 49 10.50 -1.77 -1.97
N GLN A 50 10.74 -0.70 -2.75
CA GLN A 50 9.68 0.03 -3.43
C GLN A 50 8.94 -0.83 -4.44
N THR A 51 9.65 -1.69 -5.18
CA THR A 51 9.02 -2.62 -6.13
C THR A 51 8.12 -3.62 -5.40
N LYS A 52 8.55 -4.16 -4.25
CA LYS A 52 7.72 -5.03 -3.40
C LYS A 52 6.51 -4.27 -2.88
N ARG A 53 6.67 -3.04 -2.39
CA ARG A 53 5.57 -2.20 -1.91
C ARG A 53 4.56 -1.89 -3.01
N ALA A 54 5.01 -1.51 -4.20
CA ALA A 54 4.14 -1.23 -5.34
C ALA A 54 3.35 -2.48 -5.72
N THR A 55 4.00 -3.65 -5.76
CA THR A 55 3.34 -4.94 -6.01
C THR A 55 2.28 -5.25 -4.93
N ASN A 56 2.64 -5.14 -3.65
CA ASN A 56 1.72 -5.41 -2.54
C ASN A 56 0.53 -4.43 -2.55
N HIS A 57 0.78 -3.16 -2.83
CA HIS A 57 -0.26 -2.14 -2.94
C HIS A 57 -1.20 -2.42 -4.12
N ALA A 58 -0.67 -2.82 -5.28
CA ALA A 58 -1.47 -3.22 -6.43
C ALA A 58 -2.33 -4.46 -6.12
N GLN A 59 -1.78 -5.46 -5.45
CA GLN A 59 -2.52 -6.65 -5.01
C GLN A 59 -3.63 -6.29 -4.01
N LEU A 60 -3.35 -5.43 -3.03
CA LEU A 60 -4.33 -4.97 -2.06
C LEU A 60 -5.47 -4.19 -2.73
N LEU A 61 -5.15 -3.29 -3.66
CA LEU A 61 -6.16 -2.57 -4.44
C LEU A 61 -7.01 -3.52 -5.29
N GLY A 62 -6.41 -4.55 -5.87
CA GLY A 62 -7.12 -5.62 -6.57
C GLY A 62 -8.13 -6.32 -5.66
N ALA A 63 -7.69 -6.79 -4.50
CA ALA A 63 -8.55 -7.44 -3.51
C ALA A 63 -9.70 -6.52 -3.04
N LEU A 64 -9.42 -5.23 -2.79
CA LEU A 64 -10.44 -4.25 -2.41
C LEU A 64 -11.46 -4.02 -3.53
N LYS A 65 -11.02 -4.03 -4.79
CA LYS A 65 -11.92 -3.93 -5.95
C LYS A 65 -12.82 -5.16 -6.07
N ASP A 66 -12.29 -6.35 -5.82
CA ASP A 66 -13.07 -7.59 -5.84
C ASP A 66 -14.11 -7.64 -4.73
N VAL A 67 -13.76 -7.21 -3.52
CA VAL A 67 -14.71 -7.06 -2.41
C VAL A 67 -15.84 -6.09 -2.78
N ASN A 68 -15.50 -4.92 -3.33
CA ASN A 68 -16.50 -3.95 -3.78
C ASN A 68 -17.40 -4.51 -4.90
N SER A 69 -16.83 -5.24 -5.85
CA SER A 69 -17.56 -5.91 -6.93
C SER A 69 -18.53 -6.96 -6.38
N MET A 70 -18.10 -7.77 -5.40
CA MET A 70 -18.98 -8.73 -4.72
C MET A 70 -20.14 -8.04 -3.99
N ILE A 71 -19.88 -6.97 -3.26
CA ILE A 71 -20.93 -6.19 -2.57
C ILE A 71 -21.93 -5.64 -3.60
N GLN A 72 -21.45 -5.11 -4.71
CA GLN A 72 -22.34 -4.62 -5.77
C GLN A 72 -23.14 -5.74 -6.42
N LYS A 73 -22.54 -6.89 -6.73
CA LYS A 73 -23.26 -8.07 -7.24
C LYS A 73 -24.36 -8.50 -6.28
N ALA A 74 -24.05 -8.65 -4.98
CA ALA A 74 -25.02 -8.97 -3.94
C ALA A 74 -26.16 -7.94 -3.84
N SER A 75 -25.86 -6.66 -4.05
CA SER A 75 -26.88 -5.61 -4.06
C SER A 75 -27.81 -5.69 -5.29
N ARG A 76 -27.28 -6.08 -6.46
CA ARG A 76 -28.04 -6.18 -7.72
C ARG A 76 -29.03 -7.35 -7.74
N LEU A 77 -28.83 -8.36 -6.89
CA LEU A 77 -29.80 -9.43 -6.65
C LEU A 77 -31.08 -8.93 -5.94
N ARG A 78 -31.10 -7.69 -5.45
CA ARG A 78 -32.21 -7.09 -4.68
C ARG A 78 -32.72 -5.83 -5.36
N VAL A 79 -34.00 -5.53 -5.17
CA VAL A 79 -34.69 -4.39 -5.79
C VAL A 79 -35.18 -3.42 -4.70
N GLY A 80 -35.11 -2.12 -4.97
CA GLY A 80 -35.59 -1.07 -4.06
C GLY A 80 -34.72 -0.90 -2.80
N GLN A 81 -35.36 -0.62 -1.66
CA GLN A 81 -34.69 -0.25 -0.40
C GLN A 81 -33.72 -1.33 0.11
N ALA A 82 -34.01 -2.61 -0.15
CA ALA A 82 -33.16 -3.73 0.25
C ALA A 82 -31.77 -3.69 -0.40
N LYS A 83 -31.64 -3.14 -1.61
CA LYS A 83 -30.34 -2.95 -2.31
C LYS A 83 -29.45 -1.98 -1.54
N THR A 84 -29.99 -0.83 -1.14
CA THR A 84 -29.26 0.22 -0.42
C THR A 84 -28.88 -0.24 0.98
N ASN A 85 -29.76 -0.98 1.64
CA ASN A 85 -29.51 -1.54 2.97
C ASN A 85 -28.34 -2.53 2.94
N VAL A 86 -28.30 -3.48 2.00
CA VAL A 86 -27.19 -4.46 1.90
C VAL A 86 -25.84 -3.79 1.66
N VAL A 87 -25.76 -2.75 0.82
CA VAL A 87 -24.51 -2.01 0.60
C VAL A 87 -24.02 -1.35 1.90
N THR A 88 -24.95 -0.76 2.66
CA THR A 88 -24.62 -0.06 3.91
C THR A 88 -24.15 -1.04 4.98
N VAL A 89 -24.87 -2.15 5.16
CA VAL A 89 -24.52 -3.18 6.16
C VAL A 89 -23.23 -3.90 5.78
N CYS A 90 -23.00 -4.21 4.49
CA CYS A 90 -21.72 -4.76 4.03
C CYS A 90 -20.55 -3.81 4.29
N ARG A 91 -20.70 -2.50 4.02
CA ARG A 91 -19.65 -1.51 4.31
C ARG A 91 -19.34 -1.42 5.80
N ASN A 92 -20.36 -1.47 6.66
CA ASN A 92 -20.18 -1.50 8.11
C ASN A 92 -19.46 -2.79 8.58
N ALA A 93 -19.79 -3.95 8.00
CA ALA A 93 -19.10 -5.20 8.30
C ALA A 93 -17.63 -5.18 7.85
N VAL A 94 -17.31 -4.59 6.70
CA VAL A 94 -15.91 -4.37 6.25
C VAL A 94 -15.18 -3.44 7.21
N LYS A 95 -15.80 -2.33 7.63
CA LYS A 95 -15.21 -1.38 8.58
C LYS A 95 -14.91 -2.02 9.95
N ASN A 96 -15.78 -2.91 10.40
CA ASN A 96 -15.64 -3.63 11.67
C ASN A 96 -14.82 -4.93 11.54
N ASN A 97 -14.20 -5.17 10.37
CA ASN A 97 -13.42 -6.38 10.06
C ASN A 97 -14.15 -7.71 10.37
N ASN A 98 -15.48 -7.73 10.19
CA ASN A 98 -16.30 -8.88 10.50
C ASN A 98 -16.67 -9.67 9.22
N VAL A 99 -15.75 -10.54 8.81
CA VAL A 99 -15.88 -11.37 7.59
C VAL A 99 -17.05 -12.36 7.69
N GLY A 100 -17.31 -12.89 8.89
CA GLY A 100 -18.41 -13.82 9.14
C GLY A 100 -19.78 -13.17 8.95
N ALA A 101 -19.94 -11.93 9.43
CA ALA A 101 -21.13 -11.14 9.18
C ALA A 101 -21.27 -10.81 7.68
N LEU A 102 -20.18 -10.43 7.00
CA LEU A 102 -20.19 -10.11 5.57
C LEU A 102 -20.74 -11.25 4.72
N LEU A 103 -20.28 -12.49 4.95
CA LEU A 103 -20.76 -13.68 4.24
C LEU A 103 -22.25 -13.95 4.51
N LYS A 104 -22.70 -13.82 5.76
CA LYS A 104 -24.12 -13.96 6.12
C LYS A 104 -24.99 -12.90 5.46
N ILE A 105 -24.54 -11.65 5.41
CA ILE A 105 -25.26 -10.54 4.74
C ILE A 105 -25.33 -10.79 3.23
N LEU A 106 -24.25 -11.27 2.61
CA LEU A 106 -24.21 -11.61 1.19
C LEU A 106 -25.23 -12.72 0.85
N GLN A 107 -25.24 -13.80 1.63
CA GLN A 107 -26.11 -14.96 1.42
C GLN A 107 -27.57 -14.69 1.79
N GLY A 108 -27.82 -14.13 2.98
CA GLY A 108 -29.16 -14.00 3.56
C GLY A 108 -29.84 -12.65 3.33
N GLY A 109 -29.11 -11.60 2.94
CA GLY A 109 -29.68 -10.26 2.67
C GLY A 109 -30.17 -9.50 3.89
N SER A 110 -30.11 -10.13 5.06
CA SER A 110 -30.37 -9.55 6.35
C SER A 110 -29.22 -9.96 7.26
N ALA A 111 -28.68 -8.99 8.00
CA ALA A 111 -28.05 -9.30 9.27
C ALA A 111 -29.21 -9.71 10.20
N ALA A 112 -29.66 -10.96 10.11
CA ALA A 112 -30.73 -11.45 10.98
C ALA A 112 -30.14 -11.73 12.37
N ALA A 113 -30.62 -10.93 13.32
CA ALA A 113 -30.42 -10.93 14.78
C ALA A 113 -28.99 -10.64 15.27
#